data_AF-A0A2V9BPU3-F1
#
_entry.id   AF-A0A2V9BPU3-F1
#
_cell.length_a   1.000
_cell.length_b   1.000
_cell.length_c   1.000
_cell.angle_alpha   90.00
_cell.angle_beta   90.00
_cell.angle_gamma   90.00
#
_symmetry.space_group_name_H-M   'P 1'
#
loop_
_entity.id
_entity.type
_entity.pdbx_description
1 polymer ?
#
loop_
_entity_poly.entity_id
_entity_poly.type
_entity_poly.pdbx_seq_one_letter_code
_entity_poly.pdbx_strand_id
1 'polypeptide(L)' 'MEAHMPVALPEPDGEREGIPLWLCPNCDKFKPLEDYGWRMRKDICPGQQVWFKQGWCNRCLEAKIKHG' A
#
# COMPACT_ATOMS: atom_id res chain seq x y z
N MET A 1 -11.37 13.29 19.35
CA MET A 1 -11.72 13.18 17.93
C MET A 1 -10.50 12.63 17.23
N GLU A 2 -10.45 11.31 17.03
CA GLU A 2 -9.40 10.74 16.18
C GLU A 2 -9.70 11.22 14.76
N ALA A 3 -8.86 12.12 14.26
CA ALA A 3 -8.96 12.56 12.89
C ALA A 3 -8.74 11.32 12.02
N HIS A 4 -9.81 10.78 11.45
CA HIS A 4 -9.75 9.77 10.40
C HIS A 4 -8.96 10.37 9.25
N MET A 5 -7.65 10.19 9.27
CA MET A 5 -6.79 10.73 8.24
C MET A 5 -7.18 10.07 6.92
N PRO A 6 -7.36 10.85 5.85
CA PRO A 6 -7.75 10.31 4.57
C PRO A 6 -6.72 9.28 4.08
N VAL A 7 -7.21 8.14 3.61
CA VAL A 7 -6.40 7.06 3.03
C VAL A 7 -6.61 7.06 1.52
N ALA A 8 -5.52 7.12 0.78
CA ALA A 8 -5.52 6.98 -0.67
C ALA A 8 -5.07 5.55 -1.02
N LEU A 9 -6.01 4.75 -1.51
CA LEU A 9 -5.80 3.37 -1.89
C LEU A 9 -6.29 3.18 -3.35
N PRO A 10 -5.48 2.59 -4.26
CA PRO A 10 -5.98 2.20 -5.58
C PRO A 10 -7.01 1.08 -5.46
N GLU A 11 -7.82 0.90 -6.50
CA GLU A 11 -8.73 -0.24 -6.60
C GLU A 11 -7.95 -1.57 -6.46
N PRO A 12 -8.56 -2.61 -5.88
CA PRO A 12 -7.93 -3.92 -5.79
C PRO A 12 -7.73 -4.52 -7.19
N ASP A 13 -6.57 -5.14 -7.38
CA ASP A 13 -6.22 -5.82 -8.63
C ASP A 13 -6.93 -7.20 -8.75
N GLY A 14 -7.46 -7.72 -7.65
CA GLY A 14 -8.22 -8.97 -7.62
C GLY A 14 -8.89 -9.24 -6.28
N GLU A 15 -9.53 -10.39 -6.16
CA GLU A 15 -10.21 -10.85 -4.94
C GLU A 15 -9.96 -12.34 -4.71
N ARG A 16 -9.86 -12.76 -3.44
CA ARG A 16 -9.85 -14.17 -3.05
C ARG A 16 -10.69 -14.37 -1.81
N GLU A 17 -11.68 -15.25 -1.89
CA GLU A 17 -12.56 -15.58 -0.76
C GLU A 17 -13.22 -14.33 -0.14
N GLY A 18 -13.56 -13.32 -0.96
CA GLY A 18 -14.12 -12.04 -0.51
C GLY A 18 -13.09 -11.05 0.05
N ILE A 19 -11.80 -11.39 0.04
CA ILE A 19 -10.72 -10.50 0.48
C ILE A 19 -10.14 -9.76 -0.74
N PRO A 20 -10.18 -8.42 -0.77
CA PRO A 20 -9.55 -7.65 -1.84
C PRO A 20 -8.03 -7.81 -1.77
N LEU A 21 -7.43 -8.02 -2.93
CA LEU A 21 -6.00 -8.22 -3.11
C LEU A 21 -5.43 -7.22 -4.09
N TRP A 22 -4.17 -6.88 -3.89
CA TRP A 22 -3.41 -6.05 -4.80
C TRP A 22 -2.17 -6.79 -5.30
N LEU A 23 -1.74 -6.47 -6.51
CA LEU A 23 -0.54 -7.03 -7.10
C LEU A 23 0.70 -6.31 -6.56
N CYS A 24 1.72 -7.07 -6.15
CA CYS A 24 3.04 -6.50 -5.88
C CYS A 24 3.90 -6.59 -7.16
N PRO A 25 4.23 -5.48 -7.83
CA PRO A 25 4.95 -5.50 -9.11
C PRO A 25 6.38 -6.04 -9.01
N ASN A 26 6.96 -6.10 -7.80
CA ASN A 26 8.30 -6.66 -7.60
C ASN A 26 8.32 -8.20 -7.53
N CYS A 27 7.26 -8.85 -7.05
CA CYS A 27 7.22 -10.30 -6.89
C CYS A 27 6.08 -10.99 -7.64
N ASP A 28 5.28 -10.21 -8.38
CA ASP A 28 4.14 -10.64 -9.20
C ASP A 28 3.13 -11.50 -8.43
N LYS A 29 2.89 -11.16 -7.16
CA LYS A 29 1.96 -11.87 -6.28
C LYS A 29 0.87 -10.96 -5.78
N PHE A 30 -0.35 -11.47 -5.80
CA PHE A 30 -1.52 -10.86 -5.17
C PHE A 30 -1.43 -10.98 -3.65
N LYS A 31 -1.60 -9.87 -2.94
CA LYS A 31 -1.40 -9.72 -1.51
C LYS A 31 -2.52 -8.89 -0.88
N PRO A 32 -2.97 -9.25 0.34
CA PRO A 32 -3.91 -8.43 1.07
C PRO A 32 -3.25 -7.10 1.43
N LEU A 33 -4.08 -6.12 1.77
CA LEU A 33 -3.61 -4.77 2.07
C LEU A 33 -2.63 -4.71 3.25
N GLU A 34 -2.81 -5.59 4.23
CA GLU A 34 -1.98 -5.73 5.44
C GLU A 34 -0.53 -6.14 5.13
N ASP A 35 -0.30 -6.77 3.97
CA ASP A 35 1.02 -7.18 3.49
C ASP A 35 1.80 -6.01 2.85
N TYR A 36 1.23 -4.80 2.83
CA TYR A 36 1.87 -3.59 2.34
C TYR A 36 2.12 -2.60 3.46
N GLY A 37 3.19 -1.82 3.31
CA GLY A 37 3.51 -0.74 4.23
C GLY A 37 2.79 0.54 3.81
N TRP A 38 2.69 1.46 4.76
CA TRP A 38 1.98 2.73 4.57
C TRP A 38 2.93 3.90 4.77
N ARG A 39 2.78 4.94 3.95
CA ARG A 39 3.56 6.16 4.08
C ARG A 39 2.67 7.38 3.92
N MET A 40 2.89 8.36 4.77
CA MET A 40 2.23 9.64 4.67
C MET A 40 2.79 10.43 3.47
N ARG A 41 1.90 10.95 2.63
CA ARG A 41 2.25 11.73 1.44
C ARG A 41 1.37 12.98 1.36
N LYS A 42 1.95 14.07 0.85
CA LYS A 42 1.28 15.38 0.69
C LYS A 42 1.07 15.76 -0.78
N ASP A 43 1.72 15.01 -1.67
CA ASP A 43 1.76 15.21 -3.11
C ASP A 43 0.67 14.43 -3.87
N ILE A 44 -0.07 13.55 -3.18
CA ILE A 44 -1.14 12.74 -3.77
C ILE A 44 -2.47 13.52 -3.86
N CYS A 45 -2.81 14.26 -2.80
CA CYS A 45 -4.01 15.09 -2.74
C CYS A 45 -3.60 16.54 -2.38
N PRO A 46 -3.69 17.50 -3.31
CA PRO A 46 -3.32 18.88 -3.04
C PRO A 46 -4.01 19.44 -1.79
N GLY A 47 -3.23 19.96 -0.85
CA GLY A 47 -3.73 20.54 0.40
C GLY A 47 -4.08 19.54 1.50
N GLN A 48 -3.83 18.24 1.31
CA GLN A 48 -4.11 17.22 2.32
C GLN A 48 -2.91 16.30 2.58
N GLN A 49 -2.79 15.84 3.83
CA GLN A 49 -1.86 14.76 4.19
C GLN A 49 -2.66 13.47 4.19
N VAL A 50 -2.29 12.53 3.32
CA VAL A 50 -2.98 11.24 3.17
C VAL A 50 -2.02 10.10 3.48
N TRP A 51 -2.55 9.02 4.05
CA TRP A 51 -1.82 7.75 4.08
C TRP A 51 -1.93 7.06 2.73
N PHE A 52 -0.78 6.70 2.16
CA PHE A 52 -0.69 6.06 0.86
C PHE A 52 -0.04 4.69 0.98
N LYS A 53 -0.65 3.70 0.34
CA LYS A 53 -0.14 2.33 0.27
C LYS A 53 1.16 2.32 -0.54
N GLN A 54 2.23 1.73 -0.01
CA GLN A 54 3.47 1.62 -0.75
C GLN A 54 3.33 0.66 -1.94
N GLY A 55 4.07 0.94 -3.02
CA GLY A 55 3.94 0.19 -4.28
C GLY A 55 4.37 -1.28 -4.20
N TRP A 56 5.22 -1.66 -3.24
CA TRP A 56 5.71 -3.03 -3.07
C TRP A 56 5.22 -3.60 -1.73
N CYS A 57 5.05 -4.93 -1.66
CA CYS A 57 4.72 -5.59 -0.39
C CYS A 57 5.89 -5.48 0.61
N ASN A 58 5.59 -5.59 1.90
CA ASN A 58 6.54 -5.43 2.99
C ASN A 58 7.78 -6.30 2.80
N ARG A 59 7.60 -7.57 2.47
CA ARG A 59 8.70 -8.50 2.20
C ARG A 59 9.65 -8.02 1.09
N CYS A 60 9.12 -7.45 0.01
CA CYS A 60 9.93 -6.92 -1.08
C CYS A 60 10.61 -5.61 -0.72
N LEU A 61 9.96 -4.75 0.06
CA LEU A 61 10.56 -3.52 0.58
C LEU A 61 11.73 -3.83 1.51
N GLU A 62 11.54 -4.75 2.45
CA GLU A 62 12.59 -5.18 3.38
C GLU A 62 13.79 -5.80 2.67
N ALA A 63 13.54 -6.63 1.64
CA ALA A 63 14.60 -7.19 0.81
C ALA A 63 15.42 -6.07 0.12
N LYS A 64 14.75 -5.02 -0.39
CA LYS A 64 15.44 -3.88 -1.01
C LYS A 64 16.32 -3.13 -0.01
N ILE A 65 15.83 -2.91 1.21
CA ILE A 65 16.56 -2.16 2.25
C ILE A 65 17.82 -2.91 2.69
N LYS A 66 17.77 -4.25 2.80
CA LYS A 66 18.92 -5.07 3.23
C LYS A 66 20.03 -5.21 2.18
N HIS A 67 19.74 -4.92 0.92
CA HIS A 67 20.69 -5.01 -0.19
C HIS A 67 21.07 -3.64 -0.79
N GLY A 68 20.62 -2.55 -0.17
CA GLY A 68 20.90 -1.17 -0.58
C GLY A 68 21.99 -0.50 0.24
#